data_AF-A0AAD7Z4P7-F1
#
_entry.id   AF-A0AAD7Z4P7-F1
#
_cell.length_a   1.000
_cell.length_b   1.000
_cell.length_c   1.000
_cell.angle_alpha   90.00
_cell.angle_beta   90.00
_cell.angle_gamma   90.00
#
_symmetry.space_group_name_H-M   'P 1'
#
loop_
_entity.id
_entity.type
_entity.pdbx_description
1 polymer ?
#
loop_
_entity_poly.entity_id
_entity_poly.type
_entity_poly.pdbx_seq_one_letter_code
_entity_poly.pdbx_strand_id
1 'polypeptide(L)'
;MELDLWEEESLKRKERLKALKRKHEDSANDGNKLENSKSEDKNHLPKPKFRSYRPQDESLKENILVDAKPGDVEAEVEEQLSSANSRVVIEELDITNLAPRKPDWDLKRDVAKKLERLERRTQKAIAELIRDRLKKGQEDLVTSVNIGASTNQNLDVDDD
;
A
#
# COMPACT_ATOMS: atom_id res chain seq x y z
N MET A 1 18.54 15.44 -20.76
CA MET A 1 17.54 15.33 -19.68
C MET A 1 17.57 13.96 -19.00
N GLU A 2 17.35 12.83 -19.68
CA GLU A 2 17.45 11.50 -19.01
C GLU A 2 18.90 11.05 -18.73
N LEU A 3 19.84 11.41 -19.60
CA LEU A 3 21.28 11.14 -19.39
C LEU A 3 21.83 11.86 -18.15
N ASP A 4 21.42 13.12 -17.94
CA ASP A 4 21.84 13.93 -16.79
C ASP A 4 21.32 13.34 -15.46
N LEU A 5 20.13 12.73 -15.47
CA LEU A 5 19.54 12.06 -14.31
C LEU A 5 20.36 10.82 -13.90
N TRP A 6 20.80 10.03 -14.88
CA TRP A 6 21.62 8.83 -14.63
C TRP A 6 23.05 9.20 -14.20
N GLU A 7 23.61 10.28 -14.74
CA GLU A 7 24.89 10.81 -14.29
C GLU A 7 24.82 11.26 -12.82
N GLU A 8 23.77 12.01 -12.43
CA GLU A 8 23.54 12.41 -11.04
C GLU A 8 23.36 11.22 -10.10
N GLU A 9 22.59 10.21 -10.50
CA GLU A 9 22.37 9.01 -9.68
C GLU A 9 23.65 8.17 -9.52
N SER A 10 24.45 8.07 -10.59
CA SER A 10 25.75 7.38 -10.55
C SER A 10 26.74 8.07 -9.61
N LEU A 11 26.76 9.40 -9.58
CA LEU A 11 27.61 10.20 -8.70
C LEU A 11 27.20 10.03 -7.24
N LYS A 12 25.90 10.10 -6.93
CA LYS A 12 25.38 9.82 -5.59
C LYS A 12 25.76 8.42 -5.10
N ARG A 13 25.66 7.40 -5.96
CA ARG A 13 26.08 6.03 -5.62
C ARG A 13 27.58 5.95 -5.35
N LYS A 14 28.40 6.61 -6.18
CA LYS A 14 29.85 6.66 -6.03
C LYS A 14 30.29 7.32 -4.72
N GLU A 15 29.65 8.43 -4.34
CA GLU A 15 29.92 9.12 -3.07
C GLU A 15 29.55 8.26 -1.87
N ARG A 16 28.38 7.60 -1.91
CA ARG A 16 27.95 6.68 -0.85
C ARG A 16 28.93 5.52 -0.65
N LEU A 17 29.40 4.91 -1.75
CA LEU A 17 30.40 3.84 -1.69
C LEU A 17 31.74 4.34 -1.14
N LYS A 18 32.15 5.56 -1.49
CA LYS A 18 33.40 6.16 -0.97
C LYS A 18 33.32 6.42 0.54
N ALA A 19 32.16 6.86 1.04
CA ALA A 19 31.93 7.05 2.47
C ALA A 19 31.97 5.72 3.25
N LEU A 20 31.36 4.66 2.71
CA LEU A 20 31.43 3.31 3.29
C LEU A 20 32.86 2.77 3.34
N LYS A 21 33.64 2.98 2.28
CA LYS A 21 35.05 2.56 2.24
C LYS A 21 35.90 3.26 3.30
N ARG A 22 35.73 4.59 3.46
CA ARG A 22 36.44 5.36 4.51
C ARG A 22 36.11 4.85 5.91
N LYS A 23 34.83 4.63 6.21
CA LYS A 23 34.40 4.10 7.50
C LYS A 23 35.03 2.73 7.79
N HIS A 24 35.16 1.88 6.78
CA HIS A 24 35.80 0.57 6.92
C HIS A 24 37.32 0.68 7.13
N GLU A 25 38.00 1.61 6.46
CA GLU A 25 39.44 1.87 6.67
C GLU A 25 39.71 2.43 8.07
N ASP A 26 38.86 3.33 8.57
CA ASP A 26 38.96 3.89 9.92
C ASP A 26 38.76 2.81 11.00
N SER A 27 37.79 1.91 10.82
CA SER A 27 37.60 0.75 11.73
C SER A 27 38.73 -0.27 11.65
N ALA A 28 39.40 -0.43 10.50
CA ALA A 28 40.52 -1.34 10.34
C ALA A 28 41.82 -0.80 10.97
N ASN A 29 42.03 0.51 10.98
CA ASN A 29 43.21 1.14 11.60
C ASN A 29 43.16 1.17 13.13
N ASP A 30 41.97 1.24 13.73
CA ASP A 30 41.82 1.23 15.20
C ASP A 30 42.14 -0.15 15.81
N GLY A 31 41.88 -1.24 15.06
CA GLY A 31 42.23 -2.60 15.47
C GLY A 31 43.73 -2.90 15.48
N ASN A 32 44.55 -2.15 14.74
CA ASN A 32 45.98 -2.41 14.57
C ASN A 32 46.87 -1.63 15.56
N LYS A 33 46.30 -0.69 16.33
CA LYS A 33 47.03 0.15 17.30
C LYS A 33 47.18 -0.51 18.68
N LEU A 34 46.48 -1.63 18.92
CA LEU A 34 46.40 -2.35 20.21
C LEU A 34 47.51 -3.40 20.42
N GLU A 35 48.31 -3.71 19.40
CA GLU A 35 49.30 -4.81 19.46
C GLU A 35 50.73 -4.36 19.82
N ASN A 36 51.06 -3.07 19.77
CA ASN A 36 52.46 -2.61 19.80
C ASN A 36 52.96 -2.06 21.16
N SER A 37 52.30 -2.42 22.28
CA SER A 37 52.62 -1.91 23.63
C SER A 37 52.67 -3.01 24.70
N LYS A 38 53.13 -4.22 24.37
CA LYS A 38 53.26 -5.35 25.32
C LYS A 38 54.69 -5.90 25.39
N SER A 39 55.65 -5.08 25.80
CA SER A 39 57.04 -5.56 25.91
C SER A 39 57.79 -5.09 27.15
N GLU A 40 57.15 -4.76 28.27
CA GLU A 40 57.78 -4.74 29.61
C GLU A 40 56.72 -5.03 30.68
N ASP A 41 56.82 -6.18 31.36
CA ASP A 41 56.24 -6.54 32.69
C ASP A 41 56.03 -8.06 32.82
N LYS A 42 57.13 -8.81 32.96
CA LYS A 42 57.12 -10.28 33.08
C LYS A 42 56.94 -10.80 34.51
N ASN A 43 56.09 -10.21 35.37
CA ASN A 43 55.78 -10.83 36.68
C ASN A 43 54.49 -10.36 37.39
N HIS A 44 53.47 -9.89 36.66
CA HIS A 44 52.15 -9.72 37.26
C HIS A 44 51.17 -10.76 36.71
N LEU A 45 50.98 -11.87 37.44
CA LEU A 45 49.88 -12.78 37.13
C LEU A 45 48.55 -12.07 37.48
N PRO A 46 47.53 -12.16 36.61
CA PRO A 46 46.22 -11.58 36.88
C PRO A 46 45.57 -12.24 38.10
N LYS A 47 44.99 -11.44 38.99
CA LYS A 47 44.27 -11.94 40.17
C LYS A 47 43.04 -12.77 39.75
N PRO A 48 42.78 -13.93 40.39
CA PRO A 48 41.66 -14.79 40.04
C PRO A 48 40.33 -14.14 40.42
N LYS A 49 39.35 -14.16 39.52
CA LYS A 49 37.97 -13.71 39.79
C LYS A 49 37.05 -14.92 39.85
N PHE A 50 36.29 -15.05 40.94
CA PHE A 50 35.44 -16.21 41.17
C PHE A 50 33.98 -15.87 40.85
N ARG A 51 33.39 -16.62 39.90
CA ARG A 51 31.97 -16.54 39.52
C ARG A 51 31.15 -17.65 40.20
N SER A 52 31.61 -18.90 40.07
CA SER A 52 30.88 -20.09 40.52
C SER A 52 31.47 -20.76 41.77
N TYR A 53 32.60 -20.27 42.29
CA TYR A 53 33.31 -20.86 43.43
C TYR A 53 33.38 -19.87 44.59
N ARG A 54 33.27 -20.36 45.84
CA ARG A 54 33.35 -19.57 47.07
C ARG A 54 34.64 -19.97 47.84
N PRO A 55 35.74 -19.20 47.70
CA PRO A 55 36.99 -19.49 48.41
C PRO A 55 36.83 -19.48 49.93
N GLN A 56 37.55 -20.37 50.62
CA GLN A 56 37.55 -20.47 52.07
C GLN A 56 38.44 -19.39 52.72
N ASP A 57 39.56 -19.05 52.07
CA ASP A 57 40.49 -17.99 52.51
C ASP A 57 39.92 -16.59 52.35
N GLU A 58 40.12 -15.74 53.37
CA GLU A 58 39.57 -14.38 53.43
C GLU A 58 40.15 -13.45 52.35
N SER A 59 41.43 -13.60 52.01
CA SER A 59 42.11 -12.83 50.96
C SER A 59 41.56 -13.08 49.55
N LEU A 60 40.95 -14.24 49.31
CA LEU A 60 40.37 -14.61 48.02
C LEU A 60 38.87 -14.27 47.92
N LYS A 61 38.18 -14.05 49.06
CA LYS A 61 36.76 -13.66 49.11
C LYS A 61 36.50 -12.29 48.51
N GLU A 62 37.46 -11.38 48.58
CA GLU A 62 37.39 -10.04 47.96
C GLU A 62 37.30 -10.09 46.43
N ASN A 63 37.72 -11.20 45.82
CA ASN A 63 37.70 -11.40 44.37
C ASN A 63 36.46 -12.17 43.86
N ILE A 64 35.43 -12.34 44.69
CA ILE A 64 34.15 -12.93 44.29
C ILE A 64 33.34 -11.87 43.53
N LEU A 65 32.87 -12.23 42.34
CA LEU A 65 31.97 -11.38 41.55
C LEU A 65 30.58 -11.40 42.18
N VAL A 66 29.97 -10.22 42.30
CA VAL A 66 28.58 -10.08 42.76
C VAL A 66 27.66 -10.73 41.73
N ASP A 67 26.76 -11.58 42.20
CA ASP A 67 25.74 -12.19 41.36
C ASP A 67 24.86 -11.11 40.73
N ALA A 68 24.67 -11.18 39.41
CA ALA A 68 23.81 -10.24 38.71
C ALA A 68 22.38 -10.39 39.23
N LYS A 69 21.82 -9.29 39.75
CA LYS A 69 20.39 -9.26 40.06
C LYS A 69 19.62 -9.38 38.74
N PRO A 70 18.58 -10.23 38.67
CA PRO A 70 17.68 -10.20 37.51
C PRO A 70 17.17 -8.76 37.33
N GLY A 71 17.04 -8.34 36.07
CA GLY A 71 16.48 -7.03 35.74
C GLY A 71 15.09 -6.86 36.34
N ASP A 72 14.62 -5.62 36.41
CA ASP A 72 13.30 -5.30 36.93
C ASP A 72 12.22 -5.77 35.92
N VAL A 73 11.85 -7.04 36.05
CA VAL A 73 10.85 -7.71 35.21
C VAL A 73 9.47 -7.09 35.39
N GLU A 74 9.21 -6.43 36.53
CA GLU A 74 7.93 -5.81 36.82
C GLU A 74 7.71 -4.60 35.92
N ALA A 75 8.73 -3.75 35.76
CA ALA A 75 8.68 -2.59 34.86
C ALA A 75 8.50 -2.97 33.39
N GLU A 76 9.18 -4.03 32.91
CA GLU A 76 9.06 -4.49 31.52
C GLU A 76 7.68 -5.10 31.23
N VAL A 77 7.11 -5.83 32.19
CA VAL A 77 5.74 -6.37 32.06
C VAL A 77 4.70 -5.25 32.08
N GLU A 78 4.88 -4.23 32.91
CA GLU A 78 3.98 -3.08 32.97
C GLU A 78 4.01 -2.26 31.66
N GLU A 79 5.19 -2.08 31.06
CA GLU A 79 5.34 -1.44 29.75
C GLU A 79 4.61 -2.23 28.65
N GLN A 80 4.76 -3.56 28.63
CA GLN A 80 4.07 -4.43 27.66
C GLN A 80 2.55 -4.41 27.83
N LEU A 81 2.06 -4.43 29.07
CA LEU A 81 0.64 -4.33 29.38
C LEU A 81 0.07 -2.98 28.97
N SER A 82 0.79 -1.88 29.22
CA SER A 82 0.36 -0.54 28.80
C SER A 82 0.27 -0.41 27.29
N SER A 83 1.23 -1.00 26.56
CA SER A 83 1.27 -1.04 25.10
C SER A 83 0.12 -1.88 24.52
N ALA A 84 -0.22 -3.00 25.15
CA ALA A 84 -1.34 -3.84 24.75
C ALA A 84 -2.71 -3.22 25.09
N ASN A 85 -2.80 -2.42 26.15
CA ASN A 85 -4.00 -1.69 26.54
C ASN A 85 -4.27 -0.46 25.69
N SER A 86 -3.26 0.05 24.96
CA SER A 86 -3.50 0.98 23.87
C SER A 86 -4.32 0.24 22.82
N ARG A 87 -5.64 0.40 22.90
CA ARG A 87 -6.58 -0.21 21.97
C ARG A 87 -6.13 0.21 20.59
N VAL A 88 -5.52 -0.72 19.84
CA VAL A 88 -5.44 -0.61 18.40
C VAL A 88 -6.87 -0.32 17.99
N VAL A 89 -7.13 0.92 17.59
CA VAL A 89 -8.41 1.33 17.01
C VAL A 89 -8.42 0.59 15.68
N ILE A 90 -8.83 -0.67 15.73
CA ILE A 90 -9.17 -1.45 14.55
C ILE A 90 -10.40 -0.70 14.05
N GLU A 91 -10.16 0.20 13.10
CA GLU A 91 -11.15 0.74 12.19
C GLU A 91 -12.02 -0.46 11.81
N GLU A 92 -13.29 -0.45 12.24
CA GLU A 92 -14.19 -1.59 12.18
C GLU A 92 -14.11 -2.22 10.79
N LEU A 93 -13.41 -3.34 10.70
CA LEU A 93 -13.26 -4.06 9.45
C LEU A 93 -14.66 -4.54 9.09
N ASP A 94 -15.23 -3.96 8.03
CA ASP A 94 -16.57 -4.25 7.56
C ASP A 94 -16.69 -5.72 7.12
N ILE A 95 -17.07 -6.57 8.08
CA ILE A 95 -17.26 -8.01 7.99
C ILE A 95 -18.24 -8.43 6.87
N THR A 96 -19.04 -7.49 6.35
CA THR A 96 -19.93 -7.75 5.21
C THR A 96 -19.18 -7.83 3.88
N ASN A 97 -18.03 -7.17 3.76
CA ASN A 97 -17.17 -7.20 2.57
C ASN A 97 -16.15 -8.36 2.60
N LEU A 98 -15.88 -8.94 3.77
CA LEU A 98 -14.95 -10.06 3.95
C LEU A 98 -15.61 -11.43 3.73
N ALA A 99 -16.94 -11.51 3.77
CA ALA A 99 -17.67 -12.75 3.55
C ALA A 99 -17.52 -13.27 2.10
N PRO A 100 -17.55 -14.59 1.88
CA PRO A 100 -17.53 -15.17 0.54
C PRO A 100 -18.72 -14.67 -0.28
N ARG A 101 -18.44 -13.85 -1.30
CA ARG A 101 -19.45 -13.36 -2.22
C ARG A 101 -19.89 -14.45 -3.20
N LYS A 102 -21.09 -14.32 -3.78
CA LYS A 102 -21.61 -15.24 -4.80
C LYS A 102 -20.60 -15.35 -5.96
N PRO A 103 -20.34 -16.53 -6.56
CA PRO A 103 -19.38 -16.67 -7.67
C PRO A 103 -19.56 -15.65 -8.81
N ASP A 104 -20.81 -15.30 -9.13
CA ASP A 104 -21.15 -14.36 -10.21
C ASP A 104 -20.99 -12.87 -9.84
N TRP A 105 -20.59 -12.55 -8.61
CA TRP A 105 -20.55 -11.16 -8.13
C TRP A 105 -19.57 -10.29 -8.92
N ASP A 106 -18.44 -10.89 -9.29
CA ASP A 106 -17.37 -10.25 -10.03
C ASP A 106 -17.80 -10.03 -11.48
N LEU A 107 -18.43 -11.05 -12.08
CA LEU A 107 -19.00 -10.98 -13.41
C LEU A 107 -20.05 -9.86 -13.52
N LYS A 108 -20.94 -9.75 -12.53
CA LYS A 108 -21.95 -8.68 -12.50
C LYS A 108 -21.32 -7.29 -12.40
N ARG A 109 -20.29 -7.12 -11.56
CA ARG A 109 -19.59 -5.84 -11.41
C ARG A 109 -18.91 -5.43 -12.71
N ASP A 110 -18.19 -6.34 -13.35
CA ASP A 110 -17.41 -6.04 -14.54
C ASP A 110 -18.29 -5.83 -15.78
N VAL A 111 -19.45 -6.51 -15.84
CA VAL A 111 -20.42 -6.36 -16.92
C VAL A 111 -21.33 -5.15 -16.73
N ALA A 112 -21.60 -4.71 -15.50
CA ALA A 112 -22.51 -3.59 -15.20
C ALA A 112 -22.16 -2.31 -15.97
N LYS A 113 -20.87 -1.92 -15.99
CA LYS A 113 -20.40 -0.72 -16.71
C LYS A 113 -20.61 -0.80 -18.22
N LYS A 114 -20.51 -2.01 -18.80
CA LYS A 114 -20.75 -2.24 -20.23
C LYS A 114 -22.24 -2.20 -20.54
N LEU A 115 -23.07 -2.81 -19.69
CA LEU A 115 -24.52 -2.79 -19.80
C LEU A 115 -25.07 -1.37 -19.69
N GLU A 116 -24.61 -0.57 -18.74
CA GLU A 116 -25.06 0.83 -18.60
C GLU A 116 -24.79 1.64 -19.88
N ARG A 117 -23.60 1.49 -20.47
CA ARG A 117 -23.25 2.15 -21.74
C ARG A 117 -24.12 1.67 -22.90
N LEU A 118 -24.42 0.37 -22.94
CA LEU A 118 -25.27 -0.21 -23.97
C LEU A 118 -26.72 0.25 -23.80
N GLU A 119 -27.24 0.23 -22.58
CA GLU A 119 -28.60 0.64 -22.22
C GLU A 119 -28.88 2.10 -22.62
N ARG A 120 -27.94 3.02 -22.37
CA ARG A 120 -28.09 4.41 -22.83
C ARG A 120 -28.20 4.52 -24.36
N ARG A 121 -27.46 3.68 -25.10
CA ARG A 121 -27.50 3.65 -26.57
C ARG A 121 -28.77 3.00 -27.09
N THR A 122 -29.23 1.92 -26.45
CA THR A 122 -30.47 1.24 -26.85
C THR A 122 -31.67 2.14 -26.57
N GLN A 123 -31.73 2.82 -25.42
CA GLN A 123 -32.77 3.82 -25.14
C GLN A 123 -32.77 4.94 -26.16
N LYS A 124 -31.59 5.45 -26.55
CA LYS A 124 -31.47 6.46 -27.62
C LYS A 124 -31.98 5.94 -28.97
N ALA A 125 -31.56 4.74 -29.37
CA ALA A 125 -32.02 4.12 -30.61
C ALA A 125 -33.53 3.85 -30.61
N ILE A 126 -34.09 3.42 -29.47
CA ILE A 126 -35.54 3.24 -29.27
C ILE A 126 -36.25 4.59 -29.43
N ALA A 127 -35.74 5.66 -28.81
CA ALA A 127 -36.32 7.00 -28.94
C ALA A 127 -36.27 7.52 -30.39
N GLU A 128 -35.16 7.32 -31.09
CA GLU A 128 -35.02 7.67 -32.52
C GLU A 128 -36.01 6.87 -33.39
N LEU A 129 -36.13 5.56 -33.17
CA LEU A 129 -37.04 4.69 -33.92
C LEU A 129 -38.51 5.06 -33.69
N ILE A 130 -38.88 5.41 -32.46
CA ILE A 130 -40.21 5.94 -32.13
C ILE A 130 -40.44 7.27 -32.85
N ARG A 131 -39.45 8.17 -32.86
CA ARG A 131 -39.55 9.48 -33.52
C ARG A 131 -39.74 9.34 -35.03
N ASP A 132 -38.99 8.45 -35.67
CA ASP A 132 -39.11 8.17 -37.10
C ASP A 132 -40.45 7.52 -37.45
N ARG A 133 -40.92 6.59 -36.61
CA ARG A 133 -42.23 5.98 -36.79
C ARG A 133 -43.37 7.00 -36.66
N LEU A 134 -43.27 7.92 -35.71
CA LEU A 134 -44.25 8.99 -35.53
C LEU A 134 -44.22 9.98 -36.71
N LYS A 135 -43.03 10.36 -37.21
CA LYS A 135 -42.89 11.20 -38.39
C LYS A 135 -43.46 10.55 -39.64
N LYS A 136 -43.13 9.29 -39.91
CA LYS A 136 -43.72 8.53 -41.04
C LYS A 136 -45.23 8.42 -40.90
N GLY A 137 -45.73 8.14 -39.70
CA GLY A 137 -47.16 8.13 -39.42
C GLY A 137 -47.82 9.50 -39.65
N GLN A 138 -47.15 10.60 -39.31
CA GLN A 138 -47.62 11.96 -39.60
C GLN A 138 -47.52 12.31 -41.08
N GLU A 139 -46.47 11.92 -41.80
CA GLU A 139 -46.34 12.12 -43.25
C GLU A 139 -47.44 11.36 -43.99
N ASP A 140 -47.72 10.11 -43.63
CA ASP A 140 -48.88 9.35 -44.13
C ASP A 140 -50.21 10.04 -43.78
N LEU A 141 -50.35 10.58 -42.56
CA LEU A 141 -51.57 11.30 -42.16
C LEU A 141 -51.75 12.62 -42.92
N VAL A 142 -50.68 13.39 -43.09
CA VAL A 142 -50.70 14.69 -43.78
C VAL A 142 -50.90 14.49 -45.28
N THR A 143 -50.28 13.47 -45.89
CA THR A 143 -50.50 13.13 -47.29
C THR A 143 -51.93 12.64 -47.53
N SER A 144 -52.45 11.75 -46.69
CA SER A 144 -53.85 11.28 -46.80
C SER A 144 -54.88 12.41 -46.59
N VAL A 145 -54.64 13.32 -45.65
CA VAL A 145 -55.50 14.51 -45.45
C VAL A 145 -55.40 15.48 -46.64
N ASN A 146 -54.20 15.75 -47.17
CA ASN A 146 -54.06 16.58 -48.37
C ASN A 146 -54.71 15.96 -49.59
N ILE A 147 -54.57 14.65 -49.79
CA ILE A 147 -55.25 13.93 -50.86
C ILE A 147 -56.76 14.13 -50.70
N GLY A 148 -57.35 13.79 -49.54
CA GLY A 148 -58.79 13.95 -49.28
C GLY A 148 -59.30 15.39 -49.42
N ALA A 149 -58.51 16.39 -49.01
CA ALA A 149 -58.85 17.80 -49.17
C ALA A 149 -58.84 18.24 -50.64
N SER A 150 -57.86 17.77 -51.43
CA SER A 150 -57.79 18.06 -52.87
C SER A 150 -58.86 17.34 -53.69
N THR A 151 -59.29 16.13 -53.31
CA THR A 151 -60.39 15.44 -53.98
C THR A 151 -61.73 16.15 -53.77
N ASN A 152 -61.99 16.66 -52.56
CA ASN A 152 -63.22 17.42 -52.30
C ASN A 152 -63.27 18.75 -53.06
N GLN A 153 -62.14 19.46 -53.20
CA GLN A 153 -62.09 20.72 -53.97
C GLN A 153 -62.37 20.53 -55.46
N ASN A 154 -62.03 19.38 -56.04
CA ASN A 154 -62.32 19.07 -57.45
C ASN A 154 -63.75 18.58 -57.69
N LEU A 155 -64.47 18.15 -56.65
CA LEU A 155 -65.86 17.69 -56.76
C LEU A 155 -66.88 18.86 -56.73
N ASP A 156 -66.47 20.03 -56.23
CA ASP A 156 -67.32 21.22 -56.13
C ASP A 156 -67.24 22.15 -57.38
N VAL A 157 -66.56 21.74 -58.47
CA VAL A 157 -66.29 22.61 -59.66
C VAL A 157 -67.01 22.16 -60.94
N ASP A 158 -67.71 21.02 -60.95
CA ASP A 158 -68.35 20.45 -62.17
C ASP A 158 -69.90 20.44 -62.13
N ASP A 159 -70.55 21.43 -61.51
CA ASP A 159 -72.02 21.58 -61.52
C ASP A 159 -72.42 23.01 -61.94
N ASP A 160 -72.31 23.31 -63.25
CA ASP A 160 -73.00 24.42 -63.95
C ASP A 160 -73.21 24.07 -65.44
#